data_AF-A0A9P1JLC8-F1
#
_entry.id   AF-A0A9P1JLC8-F1
#
_cell.length_a   1.000
_cell.length_b   1.000
_cell.length_c   1.000
_cell.angle_alpha   90.00
_cell.angle_beta   90.00
_cell.angle_gamma   90.00
#
_symmetry.space_group_name_H-M   'P 1'
#
loop_
_entity.id
_entity.type
_entity.pdbx_description
1 polymer ?
#
loop_
_entity_poly.entity_id
_entity_poly.type
_entity_poly.pdbx_seq_one_letter_code
_entity_poly.pdbx_strand_id
1 'polypeptide(L)'
;MSATLTLSQISKVSLLSLALVGCALTPNKEVHFGDPRLPSYTLTDTAVRILKENEGRLLSPEKREHWVPTLPVGYTYTMSHAHWESCPSKITKIEQGAYHISRYNCQGNVIHKNVIRVANGVRYSNRDNKILHKAGECAFVLGEVCKQYGGFGVEKYTTKYVDGVWFTIKQLPFVTELYIHIFSDDGLALYHSKYRFGGGQSTEYFRTTP
;
A
#
# COMPACT_ATOMS: atom_id res chain seq x y z
N MET A 1 0.90 -32.98 67.33
CA MET A 1 0.08 -31.76 67.13
C MET A 1 0.70 -30.95 66.00
N SER A 2 -0.16 -30.38 65.16
CA SER A 2 0.06 -29.92 63.78
C SER A 2 0.94 -28.67 63.58
N ALA A 3 1.69 -28.72 62.47
CA ALA A 3 2.03 -27.74 61.42
C ALA A 3 1.95 -26.21 61.64
N THR A 4 2.88 -25.47 61.00
CA THR A 4 2.71 -24.33 60.03
C THR A 4 4.10 -23.74 59.65
N LEU A 5 4.65 -24.02 58.43
CA LEU A 5 4.90 -23.17 57.22
C LEU A 5 5.96 -22.04 57.41
N THR A 6 6.89 -21.70 56.48
CA THR A 6 6.89 -21.71 55.00
C THR A 6 8.29 -21.49 54.38
N LEU A 7 8.53 -22.04 53.17
CA LEU A 7 9.55 -21.66 52.17
C LEU A 7 9.18 -20.33 51.47
N SER A 8 10.18 -19.54 51.02
CA SER A 8 10.40 -19.21 49.59
C SER A 8 11.62 -18.28 49.40
N GLN A 9 12.63 -18.73 48.66
CA GLN A 9 12.96 -18.31 47.28
C GLN A 9 13.66 -16.94 47.14
N ILE A 10 15.00 -16.97 47.22
CA ILE A 10 15.86 -15.98 46.54
C ILE A 10 16.06 -16.50 45.12
N SER A 11 15.25 -15.97 44.20
CA SER A 11 15.27 -16.34 42.80
C SER A 11 16.46 -15.72 42.07
N LYS A 12 17.25 -16.62 41.49
CA LYS A 12 18.17 -16.50 40.36
C LYS A 12 17.93 -15.24 39.51
N VAL A 13 18.96 -14.39 39.43
CA VAL A 13 19.14 -13.43 38.34
C VAL A 13 19.40 -14.24 37.07
N SER A 14 18.31 -14.61 36.38
CA SER A 14 18.39 -15.14 35.04
C SER A 14 18.68 -13.97 34.12
N LEU A 15 19.86 -13.97 33.49
CA LEU A 15 20.10 -13.18 32.29
C LEU A 15 19.03 -13.58 31.27
N LEU A 16 17.96 -12.79 31.17
CA LEU A 16 17.13 -12.81 29.97
C LEU A 16 18.00 -12.21 28.87
N SER A 17 18.57 -13.09 28.07
CA SER A 17 18.93 -12.80 26.69
C SER A 17 17.74 -12.07 26.06
N LEU A 18 17.90 -10.77 25.80
CA LEU A 18 17.11 -10.09 24.79
C LEU A 18 17.43 -10.80 23.48
N ALA A 19 16.66 -11.84 23.17
CA ALA A 19 16.41 -12.19 21.80
C ALA A 19 15.60 -11.03 21.22
N LEU A 20 16.31 -10.00 20.74
CA LEU A 20 15.84 -9.28 19.58
C LEU A 20 15.73 -10.34 18.48
N VAL A 21 14.57 -10.98 18.40
CA VAL A 21 14.09 -11.50 17.14
C VAL A 21 13.71 -10.26 16.34
N GLY A 22 14.72 -9.52 15.90
CA GLY A 22 14.61 -8.78 14.67
C GLY A 22 14.35 -9.85 13.64
N CYS A 23 13.10 -9.99 13.21
CA CYS A 23 12.83 -10.54 11.90
C CYS A 23 13.59 -9.66 10.93
N ALA A 24 14.83 -10.05 10.64
CA ALA A 24 15.56 -9.52 9.51
C ALA A 24 14.69 -9.83 8.30
N LEU A 25 13.98 -8.82 7.78
CA LEU A 25 13.31 -8.85 6.50
C LEU A 25 14.31 -9.40 5.48
N THR A 26 14.15 -10.68 5.13
CA THR A 26 15.01 -11.35 4.16
C THR A 26 14.87 -10.64 2.81
N PRO A 27 15.96 -10.42 2.05
CA PRO A 27 15.97 -9.38 1.02
C PRO A 27 15.09 -9.65 -0.20
N ASN A 28 14.55 -10.86 -0.37
CA ASN A 28 13.77 -11.23 -1.54
C ASN A 28 12.59 -12.10 -1.11
N LYS A 29 11.52 -11.48 -0.63
CA LYS A 29 10.28 -12.21 -0.33
C LYS A 29 9.57 -12.50 -1.65
N GLU A 30 9.85 -13.67 -2.19
CA GLU A 30 9.07 -14.23 -3.30
C GLU A 30 7.64 -14.47 -2.81
N VAL A 31 6.66 -13.92 -3.52
CA VAL A 31 5.25 -14.04 -3.16
C VAL A 31 4.56 -15.00 -4.11
N HIS A 32 3.95 -16.03 -3.51
CA HIS A 32 3.08 -16.97 -4.21
C HIS A 32 1.61 -16.58 -4.02
N PHE A 33 0.88 -16.60 -5.14
CA PHE A 33 -0.52 -16.18 -5.21
C PHE A 33 -1.52 -17.33 -5.11
N GLY A 34 -1.05 -18.57 -5.01
CA GLY A 34 -1.90 -19.76 -4.84
C GLY A 34 -2.63 -20.24 -6.11
N ASP A 35 -2.76 -19.41 -7.15
CA ASP A 35 -3.14 -19.86 -8.48
C ASP A 35 -1.89 -20.38 -9.22
N PRO A 36 -1.83 -21.67 -9.59
CA PRO A 36 -0.66 -22.26 -10.23
C PRO A 36 -0.36 -21.68 -11.62
N ARG A 37 -1.26 -20.89 -12.20
CA ARG A 37 -1.07 -20.21 -13.49
C ARG A 37 -0.38 -18.85 -13.35
N LEU A 38 -0.26 -18.35 -12.12
CA LEU A 38 0.37 -17.05 -11.85
C LEU A 38 1.80 -17.32 -11.39
N PRO A 39 2.82 -16.77 -12.08
CA PRO A 39 4.18 -16.92 -11.62
C PRO A 39 4.35 -16.14 -10.30
N SER A 40 5.32 -16.59 -9.52
CA SER A 40 5.74 -15.87 -8.33
C SER A 40 6.34 -14.51 -8.69
N TYR A 41 6.41 -13.63 -7.70
CA TYR A 41 6.99 -12.30 -7.88
C TYR A 41 7.93 -11.96 -6.73
N THR A 42 9.11 -11.44 -7.07
CA THR A 42 10.11 -10.93 -6.11
C THR A 42 10.04 -9.41 -6.10
N LEU A 43 9.95 -8.83 -4.90
CA LEU A 43 9.96 -7.38 -4.72
C LEU A 43 11.26 -6.76 -5.25
N THR A 44 11.14 -5.53 -5.77
CA THR A 44 12.30 -4.76 -6.23
C THR A 44 13.07 -4.16 -5.05
N ASP A 45 14.35 -3.84 -5.25
CA ASP A 45 15.19 -3.21 -4.21
C ASP A 45 14.56 -1.91 -3.67
N THR A 46 13.90 -1.15 -4.54
CA THR A 46 13.17 0.07 -4.16
C THR A 46 12.01 -0.23 -3.21
N ALA A 47 11.21 -1.25 -3.50
CA ALA A 47 10.11 -1.67 -2.64
C ALA A 47 10.64 -2.17 -1.29
N VAL A 48 11.69 -3.00 -1.29
CA VAL A 48 12.33 -3.52 -0.08
C VAL A 48 12.88 -2.39 0.80
N ARG A 49 13.56 -1.41 0.20
CA ARG A 49 14.04 -0.22 0.92
C ARG A 49 12.90 0.54 1.57
N ILE A 50 11.83 0.82 0.83
CA ILE A 50 10.67 1.57 1.34
C ILE A 50 9.97 0.84 2.49
N LEU A 51 9.84 -0.49 2.42
CA LEU A 51 9.30 -1.29 3.52
C LEU A 51 10.13 -1.12 4.79
N LYS A 52 11.45 -1.26 4.68
CA LYS A 52 12.37 -1.16 5.80
C LYS A 52 12.35 0.24 6.43
N GLU A 53 12.36 1.29 5.62
CA GLU A 53 12.34 2.68 6.09
C GLU A 53 11.02 3.07 6.79
N ASN A 54 9.93 2.36 6.52
CA ASN A 54 8.60 2.66 7.02
C ASN A 54 8.02 1.57 7.93
N GLU A 55 8.86 0.68 8.44
CA GLU A 55 8.46 -0.34 9.41
C GLU A 55 7.69 0.29 10.59
N GLY A 56 6.57 -0.34 10.97
CA GLY A 56 5.64 0.18 12.00
C GLY A 56 4.70 1.30 11.53
N ARG A 57 5.03 2.01 10.45
CA ARG A 57 4.26 3.14 9.88
C ARG A 57 3.53 2.77 8.59
N LEU A 58 3.35 1.48 8.33
CA LEU A 58 2.61 0.99 7.16
C LEU A 58 1.12 0.84 7.48
N LEU A 59 0.29 1.10 6.46
CA LEU A 59 -1.14 0.82 6.50
C LEU A 59 -1.40 -0.67 6.27
N SER A 60 -1.94 -1.33 7.29
CA SER A 60 -2.42 -2.71 7.23
C SER A 60 -3.92 -2.77 6.90
N PRO A 61 -4.46 -3.95 6.55
CA PRO A 61 -5.89 -4.13 6.37
C PRO A 61 -6.73 -3.68 7.57
N GLU A 62 -6.31 -4.02 8.78
CA GLU A 62 -7.02 -3.68 10.01
C GLU A 62 -6.99 -2.16 10.26
N LYS A 63 -5.84 -1.52 10.06
CA LYS A 63 -5.71 -0.05 10.20
C LYS A 63 -6.53 0.70 9.15
N ARG A 64 -6.70 0.11 7.96
CA ARG A 64 -7.40 0.73 6.84
C ARG A 64 -8.90 0.92 7.10
N GLU A 65 -9.56 -0.01 7.78
CA GLU A 65 -11.01 0.05 8.04
C GLU A 65 -11.42 1.25 8.89
N HIS A 66 -10.49 1.74 9.73
CA HIS A 66 -10.69 2.87 10.62
C HIS A 66 -9.77 4.05 10.30
N TRP A 67 -9.19 4.05 9.10
CA TRP A 67 -8.24 5.07 8.71
C TRP A 67 -8.90 6.45 8.61
N VAL A 68 -8.17 7.48 9.06
CA VAL A 68 -8.58 8.88 8.94
C VAL A 68 -7.45 9.74 8.38
N PRO A 69 -7.75 10.77 7.58
CA PRO A 69 -6.78 11.77 7.12
C PRO A 69 -6.02 12.42 8.28
N THR A 70 -4.68 12.37 8.25
CA THR A 70 -3.78 12.97 9.26
C THR A 70 -2.93 14.12 8.71
N LEU A 71 -2.68 14.14 7.40
CA LEU A 71 -1.86 15.18 6.76
C LEU A 71 -2.67 16.47 6.53
N PRO A 72 -2.06 17.66 6.69
CA PRO A 72 -2.78 18.92 6.57
C PRO A 72 -3.10 19.29 5.11
N VAL A 73 -4.15 20.09 4.92
CA VAL A 73 -4.33 20.85 3.68
C VAL A 73 -3.08 21.71 3.47
N GLY A 74 -2.47 21.63 2.29
CA GLY A 74 -1.17 22.25 2.07
C GLY A 74 -0.05 21.25 1.80
N TYR A 75 -0.15 20.04 2.35
CA TYR A 75 0.87 19.02 2.21
C TYR A 75 1.14 18.70 0.75
N THR A 76 2.41 18.73 0.38
CA THR A 76 2.90 18.59 -1.00
C THR A 76 3.81 17.37 -1.08
N TYR A 77 3.61 16.57 -2.13
CA TYR A 77 4.43 15.40 -2.41
C TYR A 77 4.49 15.14 -3.92
N THR A 78 5.46 14.35 -4.34
CA THR A 78 5.60 13.84 -5.70
C THR A 78 5.63 12.31 -5.68
N MET A 79 5.22 11.67 -6.78
CA MET A 79 5.41 10.24 -7.01
C MET A 79 6.47 10.09 -8.09
N SER A 80 7.73 10.03 -7.70
CA SER A 80 8.87 9.98 -8.63
C SER A 80 8.89 8.68 -9.43
N HIS A 81 9.24 8.74 -10.72
CA HIS A 81 9.39 7.60 -11.61
C HIS A 81 10.68 7.76 -12.44
N ALA A 82 11.34 6.64 -12.73
CA ALA A 82 12.68 6.61 -13.32
C ALA A 82 12.82 7.28 -14.70
N HIS A 83 11.72 7.47 -15.44
CA HIS A 83 11.76 7.91 -16.85
C HIS A 83 11.05 9.24 -17.15
N TRP A 84 10.46 9.89 -16.15
CA TRP A 84 9.77 11.18 -16.34
C TRP A 84 9.67 11.93 -15.00
N GLU A 85 9.90 13.24 -15.07
CA GLU A 85 9.63 14.11 -13.92
C GLU A 85 8.15 14.06 -13.57
N SER A 86 7.89 13.78 -12.29
CA SER A 86 6.54 13.86 -11.75
C SER A 86 6.39 15.18 -11.01
N CYS A 87 5.52 16.02 -11.53
CA CYS A 87 5.23 17.33 -10.94
C CYS A 87 4.41 17.19 -9.63
N PRO A 88 4.44 18.20 -8.74
CA PRO A 88 3.88 18.09 -7.40
C PRO A 88 2.37 17.86 -7.37
N SER A 89 1.96 17.11 -6.36
CA SER A 89 0.58 16.92 -5.96
C SER A 89 0.38 17.51 -4.56
N LYS A 90 -0.76 18.18 -4.35
CA LYS A 90 -1.05 18.85 -3.08
C LYS A 90 -2.40 18.44 -2.54
N ILE A 91 -2.48 18.20 -1.23
CA ILE A 91 -3.77 18.09 -0.53
C ILE A 91 -4.40 19.48 -0.52
N THR A 92 -5.51 19.62 -1.24
CA THR A 92 -6.22 20.90 -1.41
C THR A 92 -7.52 20.99 -0.64
N LYS A 93 -8.07 19.85 -0.20
CA LYS A 93 -9.26 19.79 0.65
C LYS A 93 -9.25 18.48 1.45
N ILE A 94 -9.79 18.52 2.66
CA ILE A 94 -10.10 17.34 3.48
C ILE A 94 -11.59 17.41 3.79
N GLU A 95 -12.33 16.37 3.42
CA GLU A 95 -13.78 16.33 3.58
C GLU A 95 -14.24 14.87 3.67
N GLN A 96 -15.23 14.59 4.52
CA GLN A 96 -15.84 13.26 4.66
C GLN A 96 -14.79 12.14 4.84
N GLY A 97 -13.79 12.36 5.69
CA GLY A 97 -12.74 11.37 5.96
C GLY A 97 -11.85 11.06 4.75
N ALA A 98 -11.73 11.97 3.78
CA ALA A 98 -10.92 11.77 2.58
C ALA A 98 -10.00 12.96 2.29
N TYR A 99 -8.83 12.68 1.71
CA TYR A 99 -8.03 13.71 1.05
C TYR A 99 -8.57 13.98 -0.35
N HIS A 100 -8.59 15.25 -0.74
CA HIS A 100 -8.75 15.69 -2.11
C HIS A 100 -7.46 16.34 -2.58
N ILE A 101 -6.92 15.84 -3.68
CA ILE A 101 -5.60 16.18 -4.18
C ILE A 101 -5.71 16.82 -5.57
N SER A 102 -5.00 17.93 -5.73
CA SER A 102 -4.81 18.63 -6.99
C SER A 102 -3.42 18.34 -7.56
N ARG A 103 -3.32 18.29 -8.89
CA ARG A 103 -2.04 18.14 -9.60
C ARG A 103 -1.56 19.49 -10.12
N TYR A 104 -0.26 19.72 -9.98
CA TYR A 104 0.42 20.92 -10.40
C TYR A 104 1.43 20.57 -11.49
N ASN A 105 1.75 21.54 -12.36
CA ASN A 105 2.92 21.42 -13.23
C ASN A 105 4.18 21.72 -12.42
N CYS A 106 5.33 21.49 -13.04
CA CYS A 106 6.61 21.62 -12.37
C CYS A 106 7.00 23.10 -12.13
N GLN A 107 6.24 24.05 -12.68
CA GLN A 107 6.31 25.49 -12.40
C GLN A 107 5.38 25.92 -11.25
N GLY A 108 4.62 25.00 -10.64
CA GLY A 108 3.72 25.30 -9.52
C GLY A 108 2.31 25.80 -9.91
N ASN A 109 1.95 25.75 -11.19
CA ASN A 109 0.59 26.07 -11.66
C ASN A 109 -0.33 24.86 -11.54
N VAL A 110 -1.59 25.07 -11.14
CA VAL A 110 -2.59 24.01 -11.06
C VAL A 110 -2.93 23.53 -12.48
N ILE A 111 -2.74 22.24 -12.76
CA ILE A 111 -3.19 21.60 -14.02
C ILE A 111 -4.60 21.01 -13.81
N HIS A 112 -4.81 20.32 -12.69
CA HIS A 112 -6.06 19.64 -12.39
C HIS A 112 -6.43 19.82 -10.92
N LYS A 113 -7.58 20.45 -10.65
CA LYS A 113 -8.06 20.75 -9.30
C LYS A 113 -8.93 19.62 -8.75
N ASN A 114 -8.64 19.14 -7.53
CA ASN A 114 -9.40 18.11 -6.80
C ASN A 114 -9.71 16.84 -7.61
N VAL A 115 -8.81 16.46 -8.52
CA VAL A 115 -8.99 15.36 -9.47
C VAL A 115 -8.73 13.98 -8.83
N ILE A 116 -8.17 13.94 -7.63
CA ILE A 116 -7.93 12.70 -6.89
C ILE A 116 -8.63 12.81 -5.55
N ARG A 117 -9.38 11.78 -5.17
CA ARG A 117 -9.87 11.59 -3.80
C ARG A 117 -9.19 10.35 -3.22
N VAL A 118 -8.68 10.41 -1.99
CA VAL A 118 -8.14 9.24 -1.29
C VAL A 118 -8.95 9.01 -0.03
N ALA A 119 -9.55 7.83 0.08
CA ALA A 119 -10.29 7.40 1.27
C ALA A 119 -9.93 5.95 1.59
N ASN A 120 -9.65 5.63 2.86
CA ASN A 120 -9.26 4.30 3.33
C ASN A 120 -8.12 3.68 2.49
N GLY A 121 -7.10 4.47 2.17
CA GLY A 121 -5.98 4.03 1.30
C GLY A 121 -6.34 3.78 -0.17
N VAL A 122 -7.59 3.99 -0.58
CA VAL A 122 -8.05 3.82 -1.96
C VAL A 122 -7.98 5.14 -2.68
N ARG A 123 -7.28 5.14 -3.82
CA ARG A 123 -7.24 6.27 -4.75
C ARG A 123 -8.42 6.21 -5.72
N TYR A 124 -9.22 7.25 -5.71
CA TYR A 124 -10.32 7.48 -6.64
C TYR A 124 -9.95 8.60 -7.61
N SER A 125 -10.21 8.39 -8.89
CA SER A 125 -10.16 9.47 -9.89
C SER A 125 -11.49 10.20 -9.88
N ASN A 126 -11.42 11.52 -9.73
CA ASN A 126 -12.56 12.41 -9.77
C ASN A 126 -12.57 13.10 -11.15
N ARG A 127 -13.48 12.67 -12.03
CA ARG A 127 -13.80 13.41 -13.27
C ARG A 127 -15.23 13.92 -13.09
N ASP A 128 -15.42 15.23 -13.22
CA ASP A 128 -16.74 15.88 -13.13
C ASP A 128 -17.50 15.66 -11.82
N ASN A 129 -16.80 15.64 -10.67
CA ASN A 129 -17.37 15.34 -9.34
C ASN A 129 -18.03 13.95 -9.23
N LYS A 130 -17.79 13.06 -10.20
CA LYS A 130 -18.18 11.67 -10.15
C LYS A 130 -16.96 10.82 -9.81
N ILE A 131 -17.08 10.03 -8.75
CA ILE A 131 -16.11 8.98 -8.44
C ILE A 131 -16.24 7.93 -9.55
N LEU A 132 -15.32 7.95 -10.51
CA LEU A 132 -15.48 7.17 -11.74
C LEU A 132 -15.07 5.69 -11.63
N HIS A 133 -14.63 5.19 -10.47
CA HIS A 133 -14.14 3.82 -10.40
C HIS A 133 -14.54 3.10 -9.12
N LYS A 134 -15.49 2.16 -9.26
CA LYS A 134 -15.57 0.99 -8.37
C LYS A 134 -14.27 0.17 -8.43
N ALA A 135 -13.47 0.25 -9.50
CA ALA A 135 -12.30 -0.62 -9.70
C ALA A 135 -11.24 -0.45 -8.61
N GLY A 136 -11.08 0.77 -8.10
CA GLY A 136 -10.23 1.03 -6.94
C GLY A 136 -10.74 0.35 -5.65
N GLU A 137 -12.06 0.15 -5.52
CA GLU A 137 -12.65 -0.54 -4.36
C GLU A 137 -12.42 -2.05 -4.43
N CYS A 138 -12.61 -2.67 -5.60
CA CYS A 138 -12.31 -4.09 -5.81
C CYS A 138 -10.82 -4.42 -5.68
N ALA A 139 -9.93 -3.47 -6.01
CA ALA A 139 -8.49 -3.67 -5.99
C ALA A 139 -7.91 -3.98 -4.60
N PHE A 140 -8.71 -3.90 -3.54
CA PHE A 140 -8.27 -4.17 -2.17
C PHE A 140 -9.22 -5.06 -1.38
N VAL A 141 -10.17 -5.73 -2.05
CA VAL A 141 -10.94 -6.81 -1.43
C VAL A 141 -10.00 -8.00 -1.26
N LEU A 142 -9.77 -8.41 -0.01
CA LEU A 142 -8.79 -9.42 0.35
C LEU A 142 -9.38 -10.83 0.23
N GLY A 143 -8.59 -11.76 -0.31
CA GLY A 143 -8.92 -13.19 -0.30
C GLY A 143 -10.08 -13.62 -1.21
N GLU A 144 -10.81 -12.67 -1.81
CA GLU A 144 -11.96 -12.94 -2.67
C GLU A 144 -11.76 -12.38 -4.08
N VAL A 145 -12.37 -13.04 -5.06
CA VAL A 145 -12.38 -12.58 -6.44
C VAL A 145 -13.45 -11.51 -6.62
N CYS A 146 -13.02 -10.28 -6.79
CA CYS A 146 -13.90 -9.14 -7.03
C CYS A 146 -14.06 -8.91 -8.55
N LYS A 147 -15.31 -8.90 -9.04
CA LYS A 147 -15.62 -8.75 -10.48
C LYS A 147 -16.15 -7.37 -10.79
N GLN A 148 -15.66 -6.75 -11.86
CA GLN A 148 -16.18 -5.47 -12.35
C GLN A 148 -16.28 -5.41 -13.86
N TYR A 149 -17.25 -4.64 -14.35
CA TYR A 149 -17.35 -4.31 -15.77
C TYR A 149 -16.42 -3.13 -16.08
N GLY A 150 -15.37 -3.40 -16.85
CA GLY A 150 -14.47 -2.41 -17.42
C GLY A 150 -14.67 -2.25 -18.93
N GLY A 151 -13.86 -1.38 -19.55
CA GLY A 151 -13.95 -1.11 -20.99
C GLY A 151 -13.70 -2.31 -21.90
N PHE A 152 -13.12 -3.40 -21.37
CA PHE A 152 -12.79 -4.62 -22.10
C PHE A 152 -13.57 -5.86 -21.58
N GLY A 153 -14.67 -5.66 -20.84
CA GLY A 153 -15.48 -6.75 -20.29
C GLY A 153 -15.32 -6.93 -18.77
N VAL A 154 -15.48 -8.16 -18.29
CA VAL A 154 -15.39 -8.45 -16.84
C VAL A 154 -13.94 -8.57 -16.41
N GLU A 155 -13.50 -7.60 -15.62
CA GLU A 155 -12.21 -7.57 -14.95
C GLU A 155 -12.33 -8.31 -13.61
N LYS A 156 -11.37 -9.19 -13.31
CA LYS A 156 -11.30 -9.88 -12.01
C LYS A 156 -10.12 -9.37 -11.22
N TYR A 157 -10.36 -9.08 -9.95
CA TYR A 157 -9.35 -8.61 -9.01
C TYR A 157 -9.21 -9.63 -7.88
N THR A 158 -7.98 -9.99 -7.57
CA THR A 158 -7.64 -10.79 -6.38
C THR A 158 -6.54 -10.08 -5.62
N THR A 159 -6.77 -9.79 -4.34
CA THR A 159 -5.80 -9.07 -3.51
C THR A 159 -5.29 -9.91 -2.36
N LYS A 160 -3.99 -9.81 -2.09
CA LYS A 160 -3.33 -10.38 -0.93
C LYS A 160 -2.52 -9.30 -0.23
N TYR A 161 -2.52 -9.34 1.10
CA TYR A 161 -1.63 -8.53 1.93
C TYR A 161 -0.56 -9.42 2.55
N VAL A 162 0.71 -9.03 2.43
CA VAL A 162 1.85 -9.75 3.01
C VAL A 162 2.86 -8.71 3.51
N ASP A 163 3.15 -8.72 4.81
CA ASP A 163 4.21 -7.94 5.46
C ASP A 163 4.28 -6.47 5.00
N GLY A 164 3.16 -5.73 5.03
CA GLY A 164 3.15 -4.32 4.64
C GLY A 164 2.90 -4.05 3.16
N VAL A 165 2.85 -5.09 2.32
CA VAL A 165 2.66 -4.97 0.88
C VAL A 165 1.30 -5.50 0.45
N TRP A 166 0.64 -4.72 -0.39
CA TRP A 166 -0.61 -5.08 -1.06
C TRP A 166 -0.31 -5.54 -2.48
N PHE A 167 -0.65 -6.79 -2.78
CA PHE A 167 -0.52 -7.37 -4.11
C PHE A 167 -1.91 -7.58 -4.70
N THR A 168 -2.21 -6.90 -5.81
CA THR A 168 -3.49 -6.98 -6.50
C THR A 168 -3.27 -7.51 -7.90
N ILE A 169 -3.87 -8.65 -8.21
CA ILE A 169 -3.85 -9.22 -9.55
C ILE A 169 -5.12 -8.81 -10.26
N LYS A 170 -4.95 -8.15 -11.41
CA LYS A 170 -6.02 -7.82 -12.35
C LYS A 170 -5.96 -8.78 -13.54
N GLN A 171 -6.99 -9.60 -13.69
CA GLN A 171 -7.15 -10.49 -14.84
C GLN A 171 -8.11 -9.85 -15.86
N LEU A 172 -7.61 -9.65 -17.08
CA LEU A 172 -8.34 -9.26 -18.27
C LEU A 172 -8.43 -10.47 -19.23
N PRO A 173 -9.33 -10.45 -20.24
CA PRO A 173 -9.48 -11.58 -21.17
C PRO A 173 -8.19 -12.07 -21.84
N PHE A 174 -7.22 -11.17 -22.05
CA PHE A 174 -5.97 -11.47 -22.77
C PHE A 174 -4.70 -11.10 -22.01
N VAL A 175 -4.83 -10.50 -20.82
CA VAL A 175 -3.71 -9.90 -20.09
C VAL A 175 -3.90 -10.09 -18.60
N THR A 176 -2.83 -10.45 -17.90
CA THR A 176 -2.82 -10.38 -16.44
C THR A 176 -1.80 -9.34 -16.01
N GLU A 177 -2.24 -8.44 -15.14
CA GLU A 177 -1.39 -7.41 -14.53
C GLU A 177 -1.31 -7.64 -13.02
N LEU A 178 -0.12 -7.47 -12.46
CA LEU A 178 0.14 -7.42 -11.03
C LEU A 178 0.36 -5.95 -10.64
N TYR A 179 -0.40 -5.49 -9.66
CA TYR A 179 -0.23 -4.19 -9.03
C TYR A 179 0.30 -4.41 -7.62
N ILE A 180 1.33 -3.65 -7.25
CA ILE A 180 1.96 -3.74 -5.94
C ILE A 180 1.87 -2.36 -5.31
N HIS A 181 1.43 -2.29 -4.05
CA HIS A 181 1.34 -1.04 -3.32
C HIS A 181 1.92 -1.19 -1.91
N ILE A 182 2.63 -0.15 -1.47
CA ILE A 182 3.00 0.06 -0.07
C ILE A 182 2.42 1.41 0.33
N PHE A 183 1.65 1.44 1.40
CA PHE A 183 0.97 2.63 1.90
C PHE A 183 1.53 3.02 3.27
N SER A 184 1.71 4.31 3.50
CA SER A 184 1.93 4.82 4.84
C SER A 184 0.62 4.76 5.62
N ASP A 185 0.71 4.70 6.94
CA ASP A 185 -0.39 4.90 7.89
C ASP A 185 -1.15 6.22 7.67
N ASP A 186 -0.54 7.23 7.06
CA ASP A 186 -1.20 8.45 6.58
C ASP A 186 -2.20 8.21 5.44
N GLY A 187 -2.28 7.01 4.88
CA GLY A 187 -3.23 6.57 3.85
C GLY A 187 -2.81 6.86 2.40
N LEU A 188 -1.71 7.57 2.17
CA LEU A 188 -1.17 7.81 0.85
C LEU A 188 -0.13 6.75 0.49
N ALA A 189 0.01 6.47 -0.80
CA ALA A 189 0.98 5.50 -1.31
C ALA A 189 2.41 6.01 -1.08
N LEU A 190 3.26 5.16 -0.51
CA LEU A 190 4.72 5.30 -0.46
C LEU A 190 5.37 4.74 -1.71
N TYR A 191 4.80 3.65 -2.23
CA TYR A 191 5.26 2.96 -3.42
C TYR A 191 4.06 2.39 -4.17
N HIS A 192 4.12 2.43 -5.49
CA HIS A 192 3.32 1.52 -6.29
C HIS A 192 4.06 1.08 -7.54
N SER A 193 3.78 -0.14 -7.96
CA SER A 193 4.24 -0.64 -9.25
C SER A 193 3.17 -1.41 -9.99
N LYS A 194 3.35 -1.46 -11.31
CA LYS A 194 2.57 -2.31 -12.21
C LYS A 194 3.52 -3.22 -12.95
N TYR A 195 3.20 -4.50 -13.00
CA TYR A 195 3.91 -5.51 -13.76
C TYR A 195 2.94 -6.26 -14.68
N ARG A 196 3.31 -6.48 -15.94
CA ARG A 196 2.50 -7.24 -16.90
C ARG A 196 3.10 -8.63 -17.13
N PHE A 197 2.38 -9.68 -16.71
CA PHE A 197 2.80 -11.05 -16.96
C PHE A 197 2.85 -11.33 -18.47
N GLY A 198 3.88 -12.07 -18.91
CA GLY A 198 4.12 -12.42 -20.31
C GLY A 198 4.71 -11.30 -21.18
N GLY A 199 4.77 -10.06 -20.68
CA GLY A 199 5.38 -8.92 -21.40
C GLY A 199 6.64 -8.34 -20.75
N GLY A 200 6.95 -8.71 -19.51
CA GLY A 200 8.16 -8.29 -18.79
C GLY A 200 8.23 -6.79 -18.44
N GLN A 201 7.22 -6.00 -18.77
CA GLN A 201 7.21 -4.56 -18.49
C GLN A 201 6.80 -4.30 -17.04
N SER A 202 7.67 -3.61 -16.30
CA SER A 202 7.39 -3.03 -14.99
C SER A 202 7.38 -1.50 -15.06
N THR A 203 6.60 -0.87 -14.20
CA THR A 203 6.57 0.59 -14.03
C THR A 203 6.48 0.86 -12.53
N GLU A 204 7.37 1.67 -11.97
CA GLU A 204 7.51 1.85 -10.52
C GLU A 204 7.51 3.33 -10.13
N TYR A 205 6.74 3.67 -9.11
CA TYR A 205 6.65 5.02 -8.57
C TYR A 205 6.83 4.98 -7.07
N PHE A 206 7.51 5.97 -6.52
CA PHE A 206 7.68 6.12 -5.08
C PHE A 206 7.47 7.56 -4.63
N ARG A 207 6.95 7.71 -3.42
CA ARG A 207 6.62 9.01 -2.84
C ARG A 207 7.90 9.71 -2.40
N THR A 208 8.02 10.95 -2.83
CA THR A 208 9.02 11.90 -2.35
C THR A 208 8.31 13.12 -1.78
N THR A 209 8.79 13.59 -0.65
CA THR A 209 8.31 14.83 -0.02
C THR A 209 9.40 15.88 -0.15
N PRO A 210 9.06 17.15 -0.41
CA PRO A 210 10.00 18.27 -0.29
C PRO A 210 10.65 18.32 1.10
#